data_AF-A0A3M1BWZ4-F1
#
_entry.id   AF-A0A3M1BWZ4-F1
#
_cell.length_a   1.000
_cell.length_b   1.000
_cell.length_c   1.000
_cell.angle_alpha   90.00
_cell.angle_beta   90.00
_cell.angle_gamma   90.00
#
_symmetry.space_group_name_H-M   'P 1'
#
loop_
_entity.id
_entity.type
_entity.pdbx_description
1 polymer ?
#
loop_
_entity_poly.entity_id
_entity_poly.type
_entity_poly.pdbx_seq_one_letter_code
_entity_poly.pdbx_strand_id
1 'polypeptide(L)' 'MSRIGKKPIEIPQGVKVSLQDGELRVEGPKGKLSMKLHPDMEVSLEGNTVRVTRPSDQPFHRAMHGTTA' A
#
# COMPACT_ATOMS: atom_id res chain seq x y z
N MET A 1 3.07 -7.78 -16.44
CA MET A 1 1.86 -7.99 -15.60
C MET A 1 2.32 -8.28 -14.19
N SER A 2 2.52 -7.26 -13.34
CA SER A 2 2.78 -7.51 -11.93
C SER A 2 1.49 -7.99 -11.28
N ARG A 3 1.48 -9.23 -10.77
CA ARG A 3 0.37 -9.83 -10.03
C ARG A 3 0.48 -9.57 -8.53
N ILE A 4 1.57 -8.94 -8.07
CA ILE A 4 1.88 -8.72 -6.66
C ILE A 4 0.98 -7.64 -6.08
N GLY A 5 0.83 -6.47 -6.74
CA GLY A 5 -0.06 -5.40 -6.27
C GLY A 5 -1.56 -5.70 -6.31
N LYS A 6 -1.98 -6.84 -6.86
CA LYS A 6 -3.37 -7.32 -6.75
C LYS A 6 -3.58 -8.19 -5.51
N LYS A 7 -2.50 -8.65 -4.86
CA LYS A 7 -2.62 -9.50 -3.70
C LYS A 7 -3.05 -8.65 -2.49
N PRO A 8 -4.10 -9.05 -1.78
CA PRO A 8 -4.40 -8.47 -0.49
C PRO A 8 -3.21 -8.68 0.46
N ILE A 9 -2.79 -7.63 1.17
CA ILE A 9 -1.77 -7.70 2.22
C ILE A 9 -2.50 -7.77 3.55
N GLU A 10 -2.45 -8.90 4.23
CA GLU A 10 -3.05 -9.06 5.55
C GLU A 10 -2.23 -8.32 6.60
N ILE A 11 -2.90 -7.51 7.43
CA ILE A 11 -2.28 -6.81 8.55
C ILE A 11 -2.27 -7.78 9.75
N PRO A 12 -1.10 -8.19 10.25
CA PRO A 12 -1.03 -9.00 11.46
C PRO A 12 -1.48 -8.20 12.69
N GLN A 13 -2.09 -8.88 13.67
CA GLN A 13 -2.58 -8.23 14.89
C GLN A 13 -1.44 -7.51 15.62
N GLY A 14 -1.67 -6.23 15.95
CA GLY A 14 -0.68 -5.36 16.60
C GLY A 14 0.04 -4.39 15.65
N VAL A 15 -0.31 -4.38 14.36
CA VAL A 15 0.17 -3.39 13.39
C VAL A 15 -0.93 -2.36 13.10
N LYS A 16 -0.62 -1.08 13.32
CA LYS A 16 -1.47 0.06 12.93
C LYS A 16 -0.96 0.65 11.63
N VAL A 17 -1.82 0.68 10.62
CA VAL A 17 -1.54 1.35 9.35
C VAL A 17 -2.32 2.65 9.31
N SER A 18 -1.64 3.74 8.98
CA SER A 18 -2.22 5.06 8.81
C SER A 18 -1.78 5.64 7.48
N LEU A 19 -2.72 6.25 6.76
CA LEU A 19 -2.48 6.97 5.52
C LEU A 19 -2.66 8.46 5.80
N GLN A 20 -1.61 9.26 5.62
CA GLN A 20 -1.68 10.73 5.72
C GLN A 20 -1.00 11.35 4.51
N ASP A 21 -1.73 12.13 3.71
CA ASP A 21 -1.20 12.96 2.62
C ASP A 21 -0.20 12.26 1.67
N GLY A 22 -0.48 11.01 1.29
CA GLY A 22 0.40 10.22 0.44
C GLY A 22 1.61 9.62 1.17
N GLU A 23 1.62 9.61 2.50
CA GLU A 23 2.59 8.90 3.32
C GLU A 23 1.91 7.76 4.09
N LEU A 24 2.35 6.54 3.85
CA LEU A 24 1.95 5.36 4.61
C LEU A 24 2.81 5.27 5.86
N ARG A 25 2.18 5.30 7.03
CA ARG A 25 2.84 5.06 8.31
C ARG A 25 2.32 3.76 8.90
N VAL A 26 3.23 2.81 9.07
CA VAL A 26 2.98 1.50 9.64
C VAL A 26 3.69 1.44 10.99
N GLU A 27 2.92 1.40 12.07
CA GLU A 27 3.42 1.19 13.42
C GLU A 27 3.19 -0.26 13.82
N GLY A 28 4.25 -0.98 14.19
CA GLY A 28 4.15 -2.36 14.63
C GLY A 28 4.99 -2.63 15.88
N PRO A 29 4.98 -3.87 16.38
CA PRO A 29 5.74 -4.25 17.58
C PRO A 29 7.26 -4.11 17.42
N LYS A 30 7.75 -4.03 16.17
CA LYS A 30 9.17 -3.87 15.83
C LYS A 30 9.59 -2.42 15.54
N GLY A 31 8.67 -1.45 15.65
CA GLY A 31 8.95 -0.03 15.39
C GLY A 31 7.96 0.61 14.42
N LYS A 32 8.30 1.81 13.96
CA LYS A 32 7.48 2.61 13.03
C LYS A 32 8.19 2.69 11.69
N LEU A 33 7.46 2.47 10.60
CA LEU A 33 7.93 2.63 9.23
C LEU A 33 7.09 3.71 8.56
N SER A 34 7.73 4.70 7.95
CA SER A 34 7.08 5.71 7.10
C SER A 34 7.56 5.53 5.67
N MET A 35 6.63 5.35 4.73
CA MET A 35 6.93 5.22 3.31
C MET A 35 6.08 6.23 2.54
N LYS A 36 6.73 7.05 1.72
CA LYS A 36 6.01 7.92 0.78
C LYS A 36 5.43 7.09 -0.35
N LEU A 37 4.12 7.11 -0.44
CA LEU A 37 3.34 6.58 -1.56
C LEU A 37 3.25 7.65 -2.65
N HIS A 38 3.16 7.20 -3.89
CA HIS A 38 2.84 8.12 -4.99
C HIS A 38 1.40 8.61 -4.83
N PRO A 39 1.09 9.90 -5.02
CA PRO A 39 -0.26 10.43 -4.87
C PRO A 39 -1.29 9.78 -5.80
N ASP A 40 -0.84 9.23 -6.93
CA ASP A 40 -1.69 8.50 -7.87
C ASP A 40 -1.94 7.03 -7.46
N MET A 41 -1.30 6.53 -6.40
CA MET A 41 -1.57 5.16 -5.91
C MET A 41 -2.63 5.20 -4.83
N GLU A 42 -3.71 4.47 -5.08
CA GLU A 42 -4.84 4.43 -4.18
C GLU A 42 -4.69 3.20 -3.28
N VAL A 43 -4.74 3.41 -1.96
CA VAL A 43 -4.57 2.35 -0.97
C VAL A 43 -5.84 2.26 -0.15
N SER A 44 -6.51 1.13 -0.28
CA SER A 44 -7.73 0.79 0.44
C SER A 44 -7.41 -0.12 1.63
N LEU A 45 -7.96 0.23 2.79
CA LEU A 45 -7.87 -0.54 4.02
C LEU A 45 -9.23 -1.21 4.26
N GLU A 46 -9.36 -2.48 3.88
CA GLU A 46 -10.57 -3.28 4.13
C GLU A 46 -10.36 -4.10 5.42
N GLY A 47 -10.70 -3.48 6.56
CA GLY A 47 -10.66 -4.11 7.87
C GLY A 47 -9.25 -4.53 8.29
N ASN A 48 -8.88 -5.78 8.00
CA ASN A 48 -7.59 -6.37 8.34
C ASN A 48 -6.69 -6.61 7.10
N THR A 49 -7.05 -6.00 5.96
CA THR A 49 -6.40 -6.24 4.69
C THR A 49 -6.14 -4.91 3.97
N VAL A 50 -4.91 -4.70 3.54
CA VAL A 50 -4.53 -3.58 2.67
C VAL A 50 -4.61 -4.03 1.22
N ARG A 51 -5.26 -3.24 0.39
CA ARG A 51 -5.35 -3.45 -1.04
C ARG A 51 -4.93 -2.18 -1.78
N VAL A 52 -3.94 -2.33 -2.64
CA VAL A 52 -3.42 -1.23 -3.46
C VAL A 52 -4.10 -1.26 -4.84
N THR A 53 -4.87 -0.23 -5.15
CA THR A 53 -5.51 -0.01 -6.44
C THR A 53 -4.72 1.01 -7.25
N ARG A 54 -4.67 0.80 -8.57
CA ARG A 54 -4.09 1.74 -9.52
C ARG A 54 -5.20 2.45 -10.28
N PRO A 55 -5.10 3.76 -10.52
CA PRO A 55 -6.14 4.52 -11.21
C PRO A 55 -6.11 4.31 -12.73
N SER A 56 -4.96 3.92 -13.31
CA SER A 56 -4.86 3.65 -14.75
C SER A 56 -3.91 2.51 -15.08
N ASP A 57 -4.04 1.96 -16.29
CA ASP A 57 -3.20 0.88 -16.82
C ASP A 57 -1.98 1.39 -17.61
N GLN A 58 -1.60 2.67 -17.43
CA GLN A 58 -0.39 3.21 -18.03
C GLN A 58 0.87 2.45 -17.58
N PRO A 59 1.91 2.36 -18.43
CA PRO A 59 3.15 1.64 -18.10
C PRO A 59 3.80 2.14 -16.81
N PHE A 60 3.75 3.47 -16.56
CA PHE A 60 4.26 4.10 -15.36
C PHE A 60 3.52 3.63 -14.10
N HIS A 61 2.18 3.66 -14.11
CA HIS A 61 1.36 3.16 -13.01
C HIS A 61 1.51 1.65 -12.81
N ARG A 62 1.73 0.86 -13.88
CA ARG A 62 2.01 -0.58 -13.76
C ARG A 62 3.35 -0.87 -13.09
N ALA A 63 4.38 -0.06 -13.36
CA ALA A 63 5.69 -0.21 -12.73
C ALA A 63 5.61 0.15 -11.24
N MET A 64 5.02 1.31 -10.92
CA MET A 64 4.83 1.76 -9.55
C MET A 64 3.96 0.79 -8.75
N HIS A 65 2.90 0.21 -9.36
CA HIS A 65 2.02 -0.76 -8.68
C HIS A 65 2.75 -2.04 -8.29
N GLY A 66 3.84 -2.38 -9.00
CA GLY A 66 4.70 -3.49 -8.65
C GLY A 66 5.70 -3.18 -7.53
N THR A 67 6.13 -1.92 -7.40
CA THR A 67 7.11 -1.46 -6.39
C THR A 67 6.46 -1.14 -5.05
N THR A 68 5.19 -0.74 -5.06
CA THR A 68 4.43 -0.36 -3.86
C THR A 68 3.75 -1.55 -3.16
N ALA A 69 3.83 -2.76 -3.73
CA ALA A 69 3.17 -3.96 -3.25
C ALA A 69 4.08 -4.89 -2.43
#